data_AF-A0A7S2K164-F1
#
_entry.id   AF-A0A7S2K164-F1
#
_cell.length_a   1.000
_cell.length_b   1.000
_cell.length_c   1.000
_cell.angle_alpha   90.00
_cell.angle_beta   90.00
_cell.angle_gamma   90.00
#
_symmetry.space_group_name_H-M   'P 1'
#
loop_
_entity.id
_entity.type
_entity.pdbx_description
1 polymer ?
#
loop_
_entity_poly.entity_id
_entity_poly.type
_entity_poly.pdbx_seq_one_letter_code
_entity_poly.pdbx_strand_id
1 'polypeptide(L)'
;SDRRSSTSRRAIASMAVSTAAFFVATCVVPLAWAEVYNFNGAAVPDSGVLEGRFLFYVHSLNDSPGPKVAESRLAFKDIRVRNDNGDQAKNWDIAIGVLPWSEYQNLLDSKTFCGNVGGKFTPQFKNHASQQHAHWHLAKSPAEEDASFTLERSGPYLLIVANCGPSDSSPVAGPSKLSLYGSVVIKNPYG
;
A
#
# COMPACT_ATOMS: atom_id res chain seq x y z
N SER A 1 -28.80 -87.55 -47.01
CA SER A 1 -28.30 -86.89 -48.23
C SER A 1 -28.27 -85.40 -47.98
N ASP A 2 -27.08 -84.77 -48.07
CA ASP A 2 -26.75 -83.37 -48.39
C ASP A 2 -27.69 -82.22 -47.93
N ARG A 3 -27.26 -81.06 -47.40
CA ARG A 3 -26.07 -80.24 -47.67
C ARG A 3 -25.99 -79.08 -46.66
N ARG A 4 -24.76 -78.55 -46.50
CA ARG A 4 -24.30 -77.40 -45.67
C ARG A 4 -24.93 -76.04 -45.99
N SER A 5 -24.90 -75.10 -45.02
CA SER A 5 -24.26 -73.76 -45.13
C SER A 5 -24.47 -72.96 -43.81
N SER A 6 -23.44 -72.71 -42.98
CA SER A 6 -22.66 -71.44 -42.84
C SER A 6 -23.56 -70.19 -42.70
N THR A 7 -23.48 -69.31 -41.70
CA THR A 7 -22.35 -68.47 -41.21
C THR A 7 -22.93 -67.68 -40.01
N SER A 8 -22.24 -67.35 -38.92
CA SER A 8 -21.47 -66.11 -38.78
C SER A 8 -21.12 -65.90 -37.31
N ARG A 9 -19.84 -65.66 -37.01
CA ARG A 9 -19.35 -65.25 -35.68
C ARG A 9 -19.54 -63.74 -35.53
N ARG A 10 -20.12 -63.30 -34.41
CA ARG A 10 -19.81 -61.98 -33.85
C ARG A 10 -19.61 -62.10 -32.34
N ALA A 11 -18.37 -61.87 -31.92
CA ALA A 11 -18.00 -61.66 -30.54
C ALA A 11 -18.50 -60.28 -30.09
N ILE A 12 -19.12 -60.20 -28.92
CA ILE A 12 -19.43 -58.92 -28.26
C ILE A 12 -18.34 -58.74 -27.20
N ALA A 13 -17.47 -57.77 -27.44
CA ALA A 13 -16.43 -57.35 -26.52
C ALA A 13 -17.06 -56.65 -25.31
N SER A 14 -16.65 -57.07 -24.12
CA SER A 14 -16.98 -56.44 -22.84
C SER A 14 -16.28 -55.09 -22.73
N MET A 15 -17.03 -53.99 -22.51
CA MET A 15 -16.44 -52.68 -22.23
C MET A 15 -16.11 -52.59 -20.74
N ALA A 16 -14.81 -52.59 -20.42
CA ALA A 16 -14.32 -52.20 -19.11
C ALA A 16 -14.40 -50.68 -18.98
N VAL A 17 -15.30 -50.19 -18.13
CA VAL A 17 -15.39 -48.77 -17.77
C VAL A 17 -14.23 -48.44 -16.84
N SER A 18 -13.19 -47.81 -17.40
CA SER A 18 -12.03 -47.35 -16.66
C SER A 18 -12.39 -46.08 -15.87
N THR A 19 -12.56 -46.20 -14.56
CA THR A 19 -12.72 -45.06 -13.64
C THR A 19 -11.36 -44.42 -13.39
N ALA A 20 -10.95 -43.49 -14.25
CA ALA A 20 -9.82 -42.61 -13.97
C ALA A 20 -10.28 -41.48 -13.04
N ALA A 21 -9.85 -41.54 -11.77
CA ALA A 21 -10.05 -40.46 -10.80
C ALA A 21 -9.18 -39.25 -11.22
N PHE A 22 -9.82 -38.20 -11.70
CA PHE A 22 -9.17 -36.90 -11.88
C PHE A 22 -8.96 -36.25 -10.51
N PHE A 23 -7.75 -36.36 -9.96
CA PHE A 23 -7.28 -35.48 -8.91
C PHE A 23 -7.08 -34.09 -9.52
N VAL A 24 -8.08 -33.21 -9.36
CA VAL A 24 -7.91 -31.78 -9.62
C VAL A 24 -7.11 -31.22 -8.43
N ALA A 25 -5.79 -31.14 -8.58
CA ALA A 25 -4.94 -30.39 -7.68
C ALA A 25 -5.23 -28.90 -7.88
N THR A 26 -6.16 -28.34 -7.10
CA THR A 26 -6.32 -26.90 -6.99
C THR A 26 -5.12 -26.34 -6.24
N CYS A 27 -4.13 -25.80 -6.96
CA CYS A 27 -3.12 -24.93 -6.37
C CYS A 27 -3.85 -23.71 -5.78
N VAL A 28 -4.10 -23.72 -4.48
CA VAL A 28 -4.46 -22.53 -3.72
C VAL A 28 -3.18 -21.70 -3.63
N VAL A 29 -2.95 -20.85 -4.63
CA VAL A 29 -1.91 -19.83 -4.52
C VAL A 29 -2.38 -18.87 -3.43
N PRO A 30 -1.66 -18.71 -2.31
CA PRO A 30 -1.97 -17.65 -1.34
C PRO A 30 -1.85 -16.32 -2.10
N LEU A 31 -2.97 -15.63 -2.23
CA LEU A 31 -3.13 -14.49 -3.10
C LEU A 31 -2.56 -13.26 -2.41
N ALA A 32 -1.24 -12.99 -2.33
CA ALA A 32 -0.68 -11.79 -1.66
C ALA A 32 -1.59 -10.52 -1.69
N TRP A 33 -2.46 -10.35 -0.68
CA TRP A 33 -3.35 -9.20 -0.51
C TRP A 33 -2.50 -7.97 -0.23
N ALA A 34 -2.61 -7.01 -1.14
CA ALA A 34 -2.07 -5.68 -0.99
C ALA A 34 -3.22 -4.71 -0.71
N GLU A 35 -3.12 -3.99 0.40
CA GLU A 35 -3.99 -2.85 0.65
C GLU A 35 -3.39 -1.62 -0.04
N VAL A 36 -4.20 -0.91 -0.82
CA VAL A 36 -3.76 0.24 -1.61
C VAL A 36 -4.65 1.43 -1.33
N TYR A 37 -4.05 2.53 -0.88
CA TYR A 37 -4.71 3.83 -0.84
C TYR A 37 -4.22 4.68 -2.01
N ASN A 38 -5.14 5.08 -2.89
CA ASN A 38 -4.86 5.97 -4.01
C ASN A 38 -5.34 7.38 -3.70
N PHE A 39 -4.46 8.37 -3.86
CA PHE A 39 -4.83 9.77 -3.63
C PHE A 39 -5.70 10.31 -4.77
N ASN A 40 -5.44 9.95 -6.03
CA ASN A 40 -6.29 10.30 -7.19
C ASN A 40 -6.79 11.76 -7.25
N GLY A 41 -5.95 12.73 -6.90
CA GLY A 41 -6.34 14.15 -6.83
C GLY A 41 -6.98 14.55 -5.51
N ALA A 42 -6.71 13.82 -4.42
CA ALA A 42 -7.18 14.15 -3.08
C ALA A 42 -6.68 15.53 -2.68
N ALA A 43 -7.54 16.32 -2.04
CA ALA A 43 -7.16 17.63 -1.54
C ALA A 43 -6.01 17.50 -0.52
N VAL A 44 -5.01 18.37 -0.65
CA VAL A 44 -3.99 18.55 0.39
C VAL A 44 -4.64 19.33 1.55
N PRO A 45 -4.39 18.95 2.82
CA PRO A 45 -4.88 19.72 3.95
C PRO A 45 -4.32 21.15 3.96
N ASP A 46 -4.98 22.06 4.67
CA ASP A 46 -4.53 23.44 4.81
C ASP A 46 -3.09 23.51 5.37
N SER A 47 -2.36 24.58 5.08
CA SER A 47 -1.03 24.75 5.66
C SER A 47 -1.09 24.76 7.18
N GLY A 48 -0.13 24.11 7.83
CA GLY A 48 -0.14 23.97 9.28
C GLY A 48 -1.08 22.86 9.77
N VAL A 49 -1.69 22.07 8.87
CA VAL A 49 -2.59 20.99 9.22
C VAL A 49 -1.98 19.62 8.93
N LEU A 50 -2.27 18.70 9.84
CA LEU A 50 -1.99 17.29 9.73
C LEU A 50 -3.32 16.53 9.76
N GLU A 51 -3.54 15.66 8.78
CA GLU A 51 -4.80 14.96 8.60
C GLU A 51 -4.58 13.44 8.45
N GLY A 52 -5.30 12.66 9.24
CA GLY A 52 -5.38 11.20 9.09
C GLY A 52 -6.38 10.82 7.99
N ARG A 53 -5.96 9.97 7.04
CA ARG A 53 -6.74 9.63 5.84
C ARG A 53 -7.26 8.21 5.80
N PHE A 54 -6.46 7.24 6.27
CA PHE A 54 -6.76 5.82 6.12
C PHE A 54 -6.09 5.00 7.23
N LEU A 55 -6.70 3.87 7.60
CA LEU A 55 -6.11 2.90 8.53
C LEU A 55 -5.87 1.60 7.77
N PHE A 56 -4.61 1.20 7.69
CA PHE A 56 -4.20 -0.10 7.18
C PHE A 56 -4.06 -1.08 8.32
N TYR A 57 -4.25 -2.38 8.06
CA TYR A 57 -3.86 -3.41 9.01
C TYR A 57 -2.62 -4.15 8.51
N VAL A 58 -1.58 -4.18 9.34
CA VAL A 58 -0.30 -4.82 9.02
C VAL A 58 -0.18 -6.13 9.78
N HIS A 59 0.21 -7.20 9.09
CA HIS A 59 0.49 -8.50 9.67
C HIS A 59 2.00 -8.78 9.59
N SER A 60 2.74 -8.59 10.68
CA SER A 60 4.16 -8.94 10.73
C SER A 60 4.36 -10.41 11.13
N LEU A 61 5.38 -11.04 10.53
CA LEU A 61 5.82 -12.38 10.90
C LEU A 61 6.37 -12.46 12.34
N ASN A 62 6.87 -11.34 12.88
CA ASN A 62 7.46 -11.31 14.22
C ASN A 62 6.42 -11.57 15.31
N ASP A 63 5.19 -11.08 15.12
CA ASP A 63 4.12 -11.22 16.12
C ASP A 63 3.17 -12.39 15.81
N SER A 64 3.18 -12.90 14.58
CA SER A 64 2.36 -14.04 14.15
C SER A 64 3.23 -15.04 13.39
N PRO A 65 3.90 -15.97 14.09
CA PRO A 65 4.80 -16.92 13.45
C PRO A 65 4.02 -17.94 12.60
N GLY A 66 4.02 -17.74 11.28
CA GLY A 66 3.61 -18.72 10.28
C GLY A 66 4.79 -19.17 9.41
N PRO A 67 4.58 -20.09 8.44
CA PRO A 67 5.60 -20.40 7.45
C PRO A 67 6.03 -19.09 6.78
N LYS A 68 7.34 -18.80 6.75
CA LYS A 68 7.87 -17.52 6.26
C LYS A 68 7.64 -17.40 4.75
N VAL A 69 6.53 -16.79 4.34
CA VAL A 69 6.18 -16.63 2.91
C VAL A 69 6.71 -15.30 2.34
N ALA A 70 6.68 -14.21 3.10
CA ALA A 70 7.25 -12.90 2.74
C ALA A 70 7.36 -11.98 3.98
N GLU A 71 8.01 -10.82 3.86
CA GLU A 71 7.94 -9.75 4.86
C GLU A 71 6.78 -8.78 4.55
N SER A 72 6.22 -8.15 5.59
CA SER A 72 5.30 -7.02 5.42
C SER A 72 6.04 -5.82 4.85
N ARG A 73 5.51 -5.20 3.80
CA ARG A 73 6.16 -4.09 3.10
C ARG A 73 5.22 -2.90 2.88
N LEU A 74 5.72 -1.71 3.15
CA LEU A 74 5.14 -0.43 2.80
C LEU A 74 5.85 0.11 1.55
N ALA A 75 5.09 0.64 0.60
CA ALA A 75 5.63 1.39 -0.53
C ALA A 75 4.85 2.68 -0.78
N PHE A 76 5.57 3.76 -0.99
CA PHE A 76 5.08 5.03 -1.53
C PHE A 76 5.39 5.05 -3.02
N LYS A 77 4.37 5.22 -3.87
CA LYS A 77 4.51 5.12 -5.33
C LYS A 77 3.98 6.35 -6.04
N ASP A 78 4.82 6.95 -6.88
CA ASP A 78 4.51 8.12 -7.72
C ASP A 78 3.79 9.24 -6.93
N ILE A 79 4.26 9.49 -5.71
CA ILE A 79 3.67 10.48 -4.82
C ILE A 79 4.04 11.88 -5.33
N ARG A 80 3.03 12.64 -5.72
CA ARG A 80 3.22 13.99 -6.27
C ARG A 80 2.12 14.96 -5.92
N VAL A 81 2.50 16.22 -5.88
CA VAL A 81 1.58 17.35 -5.66
C VAL A 81 1.43 18.18 -6.94
N ARG A 82 0.20 18.63 -7.21
CA ARG A 82 -0.14 19.51 -8.34
C ARG A 82 -1.05 20.64 -7.86
N ASN A 83 -1.03 21.76 -8.58
CA ASN A 83 -2.05 22.79 -8.39
C ASN A 83 -3.37 22.39 -9.07
N ASP A 84 -4.43 23.17 -8.82
CA ASP A 84 -5.75 22.97 -9.44
C ASP A 84 -5.74 22.97 -10.98
N ASN A 85 -4.80 23.68 -11.59
CA ASN A 85 -4.65 23.73 -13.05
C ASN A 85 -3.89 22.52 -13.61
N GLY A 86 -3.41 21.61 -12.76
CA GLY A 86 -2.64 20.43 -13.13
C GLY A 86 -1.13 20.67 -13.31
N ASP A 87 -0.66 21.90 -13.12
CA ASP A 87 0.76 22.26 -13.16
C ASP A 87 1.51 21.78 -11.92
N GLN A 88 2.84 21.86 -12.02
CA GLN A 88 3.74 21.53 -10.93
C GLN A 88 3.61 22.51 -9.77
N ALA A 89 3.30 21.99 -8.57
CA ALA A 89 3.35 22.75 -7.34
C ALA A 89 4.79 22.79 -6.81
N LYS A 90 5.49 23.91 -7.06
CA LYS A 90 6.85 24.16 -6.58
C LYS A 90 6.85 24.73 -5.17
N ASN A 91 7.89 24.44 -4.40
CA ASN A 91 8.14 24.99 -3.05
C ASN A 91 7.08 24.63 -2.00
N TRP A 92 6.41 23.49 -2.16
CA TRP A 92 5.53 22.94 -1.14
C TRP A 92 6.21 21.76 -0.42
N ASP A 93 6.10 21.76 0.90
CA ASP A 93 6.59 20.70 1.77
C ASP A 93 5.40 19.90 2.29
N ILE A 94 4.88 19.04 1.42
CA ILE A 94 3.82 18.10 1.78
C ILE A 94 4.48 16.76 2.13
N ALA A 95 4.19 16.24 3.32
CA ALA A 95 4.70 14.96 3.79
C ALA A 95 3.57 13.95 3.96
N ILE A 96 3.81 12.72 3.52
CA ILE A 96 2.91 11.60 3.69
C ILE A 96 3.56 10.61 4.63
N GLY A 97 2.83 10.21 5.67
CA GLY A 97 3.34 9.33 6.72
C GLY A 97 2.50 8.09 6.85
N VAL A 98 3.15 6.97 7.16
CA VAL A 98 2.49 5.76 7.67
C VAL A 98 3.16 5.39 8.98
N LEU A 99 2.37 5.31 10.05
CA LEU A 99 2.86 5.08 11.41
C LEU A 99 1.86 4.27 12.24
N PRO A 100 2.30 3.59 13.31
CA PRO A 100 1.40 2.83 14.18
C PRO A 100 0.35 3.75 14.81
N TRP A 101 -0.93 3.38 14.69
CA TRP A 101 -2.04 4.17 15.25
C TRP A 101 -1.91 4.35 16.77
N SER A 102 -1.42 3.31 17.47
CA SER A 102 -1.19 3.34 18.92
C SER A 102 -0.13 4.36 19.36
N GLU A 103 0.74 4.79 18.46
CA GLU A 103 1.84 5.70 18.76
C GLU A 103 1.60 7.12 18.25
N TYR A 104 0.59 7.34 17.41
CA TYR A 104 0.32 8.64 16.78
C TYR A 104 0.34 9.83 17.75
N GLN A 105 -0.31 9.72 18.91
CA GLN A 105 -0.35 10.81 19.92
C GLN A 105 0.98 11.04 20.64
N ASN A 106 1.81 9.99 20.73
CA ASN A 106 3.11 10.03 21.40
C ASN A 106 4.22 10.45 20.43
N LEU A 107 4.02 10.21 19.14
CA LEU A 107 4.95 10.53 18.08
C LEU A 107 4.97 12.03 17.80
N LEU A 108 3.83 12.66 17.55
CA LEU A 108 3.80 14.02 17.01
C LEU A 108 3.85 15.09 18.11
N ASP A 109 4.73 16.06 17.95
CA ASP A 109 4.70 17.27 18.77
C ASP A 109 3.63 18.22 18.24
N SER A 110 2.51 18.35 18.95
CA SER A 110 1.41 19.24 18.56
C SER A 110 1.80 20.72 18.48
N LYS A 111 2.91 21.14 19.12
CA LYS A 111 3.33 22.56 19.17
C LYS A 111 4.30 22.93 18.06
N THR A 112 5.11 21.99 17.58
CA THR A 112 6.11 22.20 16.52
C THR A 112 6.03 21.10 15.49
N PHE A 113 4.80 20.76 15.07
CA PHE A 113 4.58 19.53 14.32
C PHE A 113 5.30 19.54 12.96
N CYS A 114 5.61 20.69 12.36
CA CYS A 114 6.50 20.80 11.21
C CYS A 114 7.83 21.42 11.61
N GLY A 115 8.93 20.85 11.11
CA GLY A 115 10.27 21.38 11.35
C GLY A 115 11.21 21.02 10.22
N ASN A 116 12.30 21.78 10.13
CA ASN A 116 13.27 21.64 9.06
C ASN A 116 14.33 20.60 9.44
N VAL A 117 14.36 19.48 8.72
CA VAL A 117 15.39 18.46 8.83
C VAL A 117 16.13 18.40 7.50
N GLY A 118 17.41 18.80 7.50
CA GLY A 118 18.25 18.71 6.29
C GLY A 118 17.75 19.55 5.10
N GLY A 119 17.05 20.67 5.35
CA GLY A 119 16.52 21.55 4.31
C GLY A 119 15.11 21.16 3.81
N LYS A 120 14.48 20.14 4.39
CA LYS A 120 13.13 19.68 4.06
C LYS A 120 12.23 19.83 5.30
N PHE A 121 11.05 20.42 5.14
CA PHE A 121 10.09 20.48 6.22
C PHE A 121 9.28 19.19 6.31
N THR A 122 9.46 18.45 7.40
CA THR A 122 8.73 17.22 7.68
C THR A 122 8.11 17.29 9.06
N PRO A 123 7.15 16.38 9.34
CA PRO A 123 6.62 16.28 10.67
C PRO A 123 7.71 15.98 11.71
N GLN A 124 7.73 16.74 12.80
CA GLN A 124 8.65 16.56 13.91
C GLN A 124 8.05 15.60 14.92
N PHE A 125 8.92 14.72 15.40
CA PHE A 125 8.58 13.81 16.47
C PHE A 125 9.03 14.36 17.81
N LYS A 126 8.33 13.99 18.89
CA LYS A 126 8.82 14.27 20.25
C LYS A 126 10.18 13.58 20.45
N ASN A 127 11.08 14.22 21.19
CA ASN A 127 12.46 13.76 21.39
C ASN A 127 12.60 12.34 21.96
N HIS A 128 11.58 11.84 22.67
CA HIS A 128 11.57 10.50 23.28
C HIS A 128 10.81 9.46 22.45
N ALA A 129 10.22 9.86 21.31
CA ALA A 129 9.39 8.97 20.53
C ALA A 129 10.26 8.10 19.61
N SER A 130 10.04 6.77 19.64
CA SER A 130 10.70 5.87 18.71
C SER A 130 10.18 6.08 17.30
N GLN A 131 11.06 6.39 16.35
CA GLN A 131 10.68 6.64 14.96
C GLN A 131 10.80 5.38 14.08
N GLN A 132 11.21 4.25 14.65
CA GLN A 132 11.58 3.04 13.91
C GLN A 132 10.45 2.47 13.03
N HIS A 133 9.20 2.77 13.36
CA HIS A 133 8.03 2.26 12.66
C HIS A 133 7.21 3.35 11.96
N ALA A 134 7.69 4.60 12.01
CA ALA A 134 7.04 5.72 11.36
C ALA A 134 7.83 6.08 10.10
N HIS A 135 7.20 5.90 8.95
CA HIS A 135 7.83 6.12 7.66
C HIS A 135 7.20 7.33 6.97
N TRP A 136 8.04 8.25 6.52
CA TRP A 136 7.62 9.45 5.80
C TRP A 136 8.13 9.46 4.37
N HIS A 137 7.37 10.09 3.50
CA HIS A 137 7.74 10.35 2.12
C HIS A 137 7.26 11.74 1.73
N LEU A 138 8.09 12.49 1.00
CA LEU A 138 7.73 13.84 0.57
C LEU A 138 6.99 13.78 -0.77
N ALA A 139 5.89 14.50 -0.85
CA ALA A 139 5.22 14.74 -2.11
C ALA A 139 5.85 15.96 -2.80
N LYS A 140 6.51 15.72 -3.93
CA LYS A 140 7.15 16.75 -4.75
C LYS A 140 6.58 16.78 -6.17
N SER A 141 6.94 17.81 -6.92
CA SER A 141 6.59 17.96 -8.33
C SER A 141 7.85 18.36 -9.11
N PRO A 142 8.46 17.45 -9.90
CA PRO A 142 8.06 16.06 -10.14
C PRO A 142 8.15 15.16 -8.88
N ALA A 143 7.54 13.97 -8.93
CA ALA A 143 7.56 13.01 -7.83
C ALA A 143 9.01 12.70 -7.40
N GLU A 144 9.23 12.52 -6.09
CA GLU A 144 10.47 11.86 -5.64
C GLU A 144 10.45 10.39 -6.05
N GLU A 145 11.61 9.72 -5.99
CA GLU A 145 11.69 8.29 -6.28
C GLU A 145 10.81 7.48 -5.32
N ASP A 146 10.17 6.43 -5.86
CA ASP A 146 9.39 5.49 -5.06
C ASP A 146 10.21 5.00 -3.86
N ALA A 147 9.58 5.01 -2.67
CA ALA A 147 10.20 4.56 -1.44
C ALA A 147 9.55 3.27 -0.93
N SER A 148 10.34 2.35 -0.41
CA SER A 148 9.85 1.09 0.15
C SER A 148 10.50 0.78 1.49
N PHE A 149 9.71 0.29 2.44
CA PHE A 149 10.12 -0.02 3.80
C PHE A 149 9.57 -1.39 4.22
N THR A 150 10.32 -2.12 5.04
CA THR A 150 9.81 -3.32 5.73
C THR A 150 9.10 -2.89 7.00
N LEU A 151 7.92 -3.45 7.25
CA LEU A 151 7.15 -3.22 8.47
C LEU A 151 7.31 -4.42 9.41
N GLU A 152 7.98 -4.21 10.53
CA GLU A 152 8.37 -5.28 11.46
C GLU A 152 7.33 -5.59 12.53
N ARG A 153 6.30 -4.75 12.68
CA ARG A 153 5.29 -4.86 13.73
C ARG A 153 3.89 -4.97 13.14
N SER A 154 3.06 -5.79 13.78
CA SER A 154 1.65 -5.98 13.41
C SER A 154 0.75 -4.92 14.04
N GLY A 155 -0.40 -4.70 13.43
CA GLY A 155 -1.48 -3.88 13.97
C GLY A 155 -1.92 -2.77 13.02
N PRO A 156 -2.76 -1.83 13.51
CA PRO A 156 -3.27 -0.73 12.71
C PRO A 156 -2.20 0.34 12.48
N TYR A 157 -2.02 0.74 11.23
CA TYR A 157 -1.16 1.84 10.80
C TYR A 157 -2.00 2.95 10.18
N LEU A 158 -1.78 4.18 10.62
CA LEU A 158 -2.45 5.38 10.13
C LEU A 158 -1.67 6.00 8.98
N LEU A 159 -2.37 6.20 7.86
CA LEU A 159 -1.95 7.09 6.79
C LEU A 159 -2.24 8.53 7.18
N ILE A 160 -1.22 9.37 7.12
CA ILE A 160 -1.28 10.80 7.44
C ILE A 160 -0.79 11.61 6.26
N VAL A 161 -1.41 12.75 6.04
CA VAL A 161 -0.90 13.81 5.17
C VAL A 161 -0.68 15.05 6.02
N ALA A 162 0.53 15.62 5.96
CA ALA A 162 0.90 16.84 6.65
C ALA A 162 1.31 17.90 5.64
N ASN A 163 0.73 19.09 5.76
CA ASN A 163 1.13 20.24 4.97
C ASN A 163 2.06 21.13 5.82
N CYS A 164 3.37 20.94 5.61
CA CYS A 164 4.43 21.75 6.19
C CYS A 164 4.89 22.88 5.27
N GLY A 165 4.20 23.12 4.16
CA GLY A 165 4.44 24.27 3.30
C GLY A 165 4.09 25.59 3.99
N PRO A 166 4.56 26.72 3.45
CA PRO A 166 4.38 28.03 4.08
C PRO A 166 2.89 28.35 4.29
N SER A 167 2.57 28.84 5.50
CA SER A 167 1.20 29.24 5.85
C SER A 167 0.76 30.54 5.21
N ASP A 168 1.71 31.39 4.77
CA ASP A 168 1.53 32.54 3.88
C ASP A 168 2.85 33.35 3.85
N SER A 169 3.51 33.49 2.69
CA SER A 169 4.41 34.62 2.42
C SER A 169 4.88 34.71 0.95
N SER A 170 3.96 34.63 -0.01
CA SER A 170 4.08 35.40 -1.26
C SER A 170 2.74 35.39 -2.02
N PRO A 171 2.01 36.52 -2.10
CA PRO A 171 0.69 36.61 -2.72
C PRO A 171 0.73 36.63 -4.26
N VAL A 172 1.66 35.92 -4.91
CA VAL A 172 1.81 35.98 -6.38
C VAL A 172 0.86 35.01 -7.10
N ALA A 173 0.17 34.13 -6.37
CA ALA A 173 -1.05 33.48 -6.86
C ALA A 173 -1.93 33.20 -5.63
N GLY A 174 -3.26 33.29 -5.76
CA GLY A 174 -4.20 33.05 -4.65
C GLY A 174 -4.07 31.66 -4.02
N PRO A 175 -4.97 31.25 -3.10
CA PRO A 175 -4.93 29.92 -2.50
C PRO A 175 -5.10 28.89 -3.62
N SER A 176 -3.97 28.40 -4.13
CA SER A 176 -3.94 27.36 -5.15
C SER A 176 -4.30 26.11 -4.40
N LYS A 177 -5.51 25.57 -4.58
CA LYS A 177 -5.79 24.30 -3.93
C LYS A 177 -4.84 23.29 -4.57
N LEU A 178 -4.25 22.49 -3.69
CA LEU A 178 -3.27 21.50 -4.07
C LEU A 178 -3.96 20.15 -4.06
N SER A 179 -3.63 19.35 -5.07
CA SER A 179 -4.13 17.99 -5.22
C SER A 179 -2.97 17.01 -5.16
N LEU A 180 -3.18 15.92 -4.42
CA LEU A 180 -2.22 14.86 -4.17
C LEU A 180 -2.53 13.67 -5.09
N TYR A 181 -1.48 13.09 -5.67
CA TYR A 181 -1.56 11.93 -6.54
C TYR A 181 -0.54 10.88 -6.12
N GLY A 182 -0.72 9.66 -6.64
CA GLY A 182 0.09 8.49 -6.30
C GLY A 182 -0.64 7.55 -5.35
N SER A 183 0.09 6.58 -4.82
CA SER A 183 -0.48 5.55 -3.94
C SER A 183 0.44 5.15 -2.81
N VAL A 184 -0.18 4.74 -1.71
CA VAL A 184 0.46 4.03 -0.60
C VAL A 184 0.00 2.58 -0.65
N VAL A 185 0.95 1.66 -0.66
CA VAL A 185 0.71 0.22 -0.79
C VAL A 185 1.28 -0.49 0.43
N ILE A 186 0.45 -1.26 1.12
CA ILE A 186 0.89 -2.21 2.15
C ILE A 186 0.68 -3.62 1.62
N LYS A 187 1.76 -4.41 1.59
CA LYS A 187 1.71 -5.83 1.27
C LYS A 187 1.92 -6.63 2.53
N ASN A 188 0.95 -7.49 2.84
CA ASN A 188 1.02 -8.40 3.98
C ASN A 188 1.50 -9.80 3.51
N PRO A 189 2.18 -10.55 4.38
CA PRO A 189 2.77 -11.84 4.04
C PRO A 189 1.76 -13.00 3.99
N TYR A 190 0.57 -12.79 4.55
CA TYR A 190 -0.52 -13.78 4.64
C TYR A 190 -1.72 -13.43 3.77
N GLY A 191 -1.56 -12.44 2.91
CA GLY A 191 -2.54 -12.17 1.87
C GLY A 191 -2.47 -13.25 0.82
#